data_AF-A0A150T9W2-F1
#
_entry.id   AF-A0A150T9W2-F1
#
_cell.length_a   1.000
_cell.length_b   1.000
_cell.length_c   1.000
_cell.angle_alpha   90.00
_cell.angle_beta   90.00
_cell.angle_gamma   90.00
#
_symmetry.space_group_name_H-M   'P 1'
#
loop_
_entity.id
_entity.type
_entity.pdbx_description
1 polymer ?
#
loop_
_entity_poly.entity_id
_entity_poly.type
_entity_poly.pdbx_seq_one_letter_code
_entity_poly.pdbx_strand_id
1 'polypeptide(L)'
;MRGILKDLLGDALPDHLGLAHDRWAPLEPRTGKIPDRRRGAFLQKLAQWRAPSDYTSAYERWCDALRADGSATATVTLASRLLVGHGNPAPTDVGLTVHHTWSVPLIPGSALKGLLNHFIDVVYGPDELGTHPMAPSLDGEPRERARFRGVTWDEKRRAPLYGPGEVHRALFGAPATMTDAEFQGAGATIGGVVFHDALFVPGSAGDQPFAEDVLTVHQKAYYDDHGRRIGPSDYDDPNPVSFLTVKPGTQFLVALSGQPEWTAFALRELLDALAEWGIGGKTAAGYGRIVRERPPAPAAGKAAKVAPMPAEEFLAWLEQNEQRPQRELLEAFRREWMPRCEGLAASDRKAIGSRLKRAINSKKLIGDRDALLAEWLA
;
A
#
# COMPACT_ATOMS: atom_id res chain seq x y z
N MET A 1 -27.42 1.66 -33.07
CA MET A 1 -27.53 2.34 -31.76
C MET A 1 -26.38 3.32 -31.50
N ARG A 2 -25.09 2.93 -31.60
CA ARG A 2 -23.95 3.86 -31.38
C ARG A 2 -23.87 5.06 -32.35
N GLY A 3 -24.21 4.88 -33.63
CA GLY A 3 -24.22 5.97 -34.62
C GLY A 3 -25.29 7.03 -34.32
N ILE A 4 -26.54 6.58 -34.14
CA ILE A 4 -27.70 7.45 -33.83
C ILE A 4 -27.47 8.31 -32.58
N LEU A 5 -26.90 7.74 -31.51
CA LEU A 5 -26.63 8.49 -30.28
C LEU A 5 -25.46 9.48 -30.43
N LYS A 6 -24.46 9.19 -31.28
CA LYS A 6 -23.40 10.15 -31.61
C LYS A 6 -23.91 11.30 -32.44
N ASP A 7 -24.81 11.04 -33.39
CA ASP A 7 -25.43 12.08 -34.21
C ASP A 7 -26.33 13.01 -33.37
N LEU A 8 -26.95 12.48 -32.31
CA LEU A 8 -27.78 13.23 -31.35
C LEU A 8 -26.98 14.07 -30.33
N LEU A 9 -25.84 13.56 -29.86
CA LEU A 9 -25.04 14.19 -28.78
C LEU A 9 -23.81 14.94 -29.30
N GLY A 10 -23.46 14.80 -30.59
CA GLY A 10 -22.30 15.43 -31.20
C GLY A 10 -20.98 15.06 -30.51
N ASP A 11 -20.15 16.07 -30.24
CA ASP A 11 -18.85 15.94 -29.57
C ASP A 11 -18.94 15.96 -28.02
N ALA A 12 -20.14 16.06 -27.45
CA ALA A 12 -20.33 16.06 -26.01
C ALA A 12 -20.08 14.64 -25.44
N LEU A 13 -19.24 14.55 -24.41
CA LEU A 13 -19.00 13.30 -23.71
C LEU A 13 -20.13 13.03 -22.72
N PRO A 14 -20.54 11.76 -22.52
CA PRO A 14 -21.44 11.40 -21.44
C PRO A 14 -20.87 11.80 -20.08
N ASP A 15 -21.74 12.16 -19.13
CA ASP A 15 -21.36 12.45 -17.74
C ASP A 15 -20.81 11.23 -16.97
N HIS A 16 -20.81 10.04 -17.60
CA HIS A 16 -20.29 8.79 -17.06
C HIS A 16 -18.99 8.38 -17.75
N LEU A 17 -17.84 8.60 -17.08
CA LEU A 17 -16.51 8.37 -17.67
C LEU A 17 -16.28 6.93 -18.15
N GLY A 18 -16.71 5.90 -17.43
CA GLY A 18 -16.56 4.51 -17.88
C GLY A 18 -17.34 4.22 -19.17
N LEU A 19 -18.52 4.84 -19.33
CA LEU A 19 -19.31 4.71 -20.56
C LEU A 19 -18.65 5.47 -21.71
N ALA A 20 -18.15 6.67 -21.41
CA ALA A 20 -17.43 7.49 -22.36
C ALA A 20 -16.18 6.76 -22.90
N HIS A 21 -15.37 6.20 -21.99
CA HIS A 21 -14.16 5.45 -22.29
C HIS A 21 -14.42 4.19 -23.13
N ASP A 22 -15.34 3.32 -22.70
CA ASP A 22 -15.50 1.99 -23.30
C ASP A 22 -16.46 1.94 -24.49
N ARG A 23 -17.51 2.78 -24.47
CA ARG A 23 -18.63 2.69 -25.42
C ARG A 23 -18.71 3.89 -26.35
N TRP A 24 -18.27 5.06 -25.90
CA TRP A 24 -18.36 6.32 -26.64
C TRP A 24 -17.09 6.75 -27.36
N ALA A 25 -16.00 6.00 -27.18
CA ALA A 25 -14.74 6.21 -27.88
C ALA A 25 -14.93 6.53 -29.38
N PRO A 26 -14.15 7.47 -29.96
CA PRO A 26 -14.21 7.83 -31.38
C PRO A 26 -13.53 6.75 -32.23
N LEU A 27 -14.14 5.57 -32.27
CA LEU A 27 -13.66 4.41 -33.00
C LEU A 27 -13.66 4.63 -34.51
N GLU A 28 -12.64 4.13 -35.17
CA GLU A 28 -12.64 3.91 -36.60
C GLU A 28 -13.39 2.60 -36.93
N PRO A 29 -14.41 2.62 -37.81
CA PRO A 29 -15.28 1.46 -38.04
C PRO A 29 -14.57 0.20 -38.52
N ARG A 30 -13.43 0.33 -39.22
CA ARG A 30 -12.67 -0.81 -39.76
C ARG A 30 -11.82 -1.51 -38.72
N THR A 31 -11.22 -0.76 -37.80
CA THR A 31 -10.25 -1.29 -36.82
C THR A 31 -10.89 -1.51 -35.45
N GLY A 32 -12.02 -0.86 -35.17
CA GLY A 32 -12.64 -0.88 -33.84
C GLY A 32 -11.80 -0.18 -32.77
N LYS A 33 -10.78 0.58 -33.17
CA LYS A 33 -9.85 1.32 -32.30
C LYS A 33 -9.94 2.82 -32.50
N ILE A 34 -9.46 3.59 -31.54
CA ILE A 34 -9.31 5.03 -31.69
C ILE A 34 -8.08 5.33 -32.56
N PRO A 35 -8.20 6.13 -33.64
CA PRO A 35 -7.04 6.58 -34.40
C PRO A 35 -6.05 7.35 -33.52
N ASP A 36 -4.74 7.08 -33.64
CA ASP A 36 -3.71 7.65 -32.75
C ASP A 36 -3.77 9.19 -32.66
N ARG A 37 -3.94 9.85 -33.80
CA ARG A 37 -4.11 11.32 -33.90
C ARG A 37 -5.26 11.90 -33.07
N ARG A 38 -6.26 11.09 -32.70
CA ARG A 38 -7.44 11.51 -31.91
C ARG A 38 -7.38 11.04 -30.46
N ARG A 39 -6.49 10.11 -30.14
CA ARG A 39 -6.41 9.43 -28.84
C ARG A 39 -6.11 10.41 -27.71
N GLY A 40 -5.03 11.20 -27.85
CA GLY A 40 -4.64 12.15 -26.82
C GLY A 40 -5.72 13.19 -26.53
N ALA A 41 -6.28 13.83 -27.57
CA ALA A 41 -7.36 14.81 -27.40
C ALA A 41 -8.61 14.22 -26.71
N PHE A 42 -8.95 12.96 -27.01
CA PHE A 42 -10.07 12.27 -26.35
C PHE A 42 -9.78 12.00 -24.86
N LEU A 43 -8.58 11.51 -24.54
CA LEU A 43 -8.18 11.24 -23.16
C LEU A 43 -8.03 12.52 -22.33
N GLN A 44 -7.55 13.62 -22.93
CA GLN A 44 -7.48 14.92 -22.26
C GLN A 44 -8.87 15.44 -21.89
N LYS A 45 -9.86 15.28 -22.77
CA LYS A 45 -11.26 15.60 -22.45
C LYS A 45 -11.78 14.73 -21.30
N LEU A 46 -11.51 13.42 -21.32
CA LEU A 46 -11.91 12.52 -20.23
C LEU A 46 -11.20 12.84 -18.90
N ALA A 47 -9.95 13.28 -18.93
CA ALA A 47 -9.22 13.67 -17.72
C ALA A 47 -9.82 14.89 -17.01
N GLN A 48 -10.63 15.71 -17.72
CA GLN A 48 -11.36 16.82 -17.10
C GLN A 48 -12.62 16.38 -16.35
N TRP A 49 -13.01 15.10 -16.46
CA TRP A 49 -14.18 14.55 -15.80
C TRP A 49 -14.11 14.72 -14.27
N ARG A 50 -15.27 15.04 -13.69
CA ARG A 50 -15.44 15.26 -12.25
C ARG A 50 -16.32 14.19 -11.64
N ALA A 51 -15.98 13.76 -10.43
CA ALA A 51 -16.85 12.89 -9.65
C ALA A 51 -18.22 13.56 -9.43
N PRO A 52 -19.33 12.82 -9.62
CA PRO A 52 -20.66 13.38 -9.46
C PRO A 52 -20.93 13.69 -7.97
N SER A 53 -21.62 14.79 -7.68
CA SER A 53 -21.93 15.22 -6.30
C SER A 53 -22.65 14.14 -5.49
N ASP A 54 -23.56 13.42 -6.15
CA ASP A 54 -24.42 12.40 -5.54
C ASP A 54 -23.66 11.15 -5.09
N TYR A 55 -22.42 10.97 -5.59
CA TYR A 55 -21.51 9.92 -5.11
C TYR A 55 -21.21 10.08 -3.62
N THR A 56 -21.13 11.30 -3.11
CA THR A 56 -20.84 11.59 -1.69
C THR A 56 -21.82 10.88 -0.77
N SER A 57 -23.12 10.99 -1.07
CA SER A 57 -24.17 10.32 -0.29
C SER A 57 -24.07 8.79 -0.35
N ALA A 58 -23.62 8.23 -1.48
CA ALA A 58 -23.39 6.79 -1.60
C ALA A 58 -22.17 6.32 -0.80
N TYR A 59 -21.09 7.11 -0.84
CA TYR A 59 -19.87 6.89 -0.06
C TYR A 59 -20.14 6.96 1.45
N GLU A 60 -20.92 7.94 1.91
CA GLU A 60 -21.30 8.08 3.32
C GLU A 60 -22.13 6.89 3.81
N ARG A 61 -23.14 6.48 3.04
CA ARG A 61 -23.93 5.27 3.37
C ARG A 61 -23.05 4.02 3.47
N TRP A 62 -22.06 3.90 2.59
CA TRP A 62 -21.10 2.80 2.64
C TRP A 62 -20.24 2.86 3.90
N CYS A 63 -19.70 4.04 4.24
CA CYS A 63 -18.96 4.24 5.49
C CYS A 63 -19.79 3.87 6.73
N ASP A 64 -21.07 4.24 6.76
CA ASP A 64 -21.95 3.92 7.88
C ASP A 64 -22.22 2.42 7.99
N ALA A 65 -22.41 1.73 6.86
CA ALA A 65 -22.55 0.28 6.84
C ALA A 65 -21.29 -0.42 7.38
N LEU A 66 -20.10 0.02 6.97
CA LEU A 66 -18.82 -0.52 7.46
C LEU A 66 -18.63 -0.29 8.97
N ARG A 67 -19.00 0.90 9.46
CA ARG A 67 -18.95 1.19 10.91
C ARG A 67 -19.91 0.31 11.70
N ALA A 68 -21.12 0.10 11.19
CA ALA A 68 -22.12 -0.75 11.83
C ALA A 68 -21.69 -2.24 11.87
N ASP A 69 -20.97 -2.71 10.85
CA ASP A 69 -20.40 -4.06 10.78
C ASP A 69 -19.13 -4.24 11.63
N GLY A 70 -18.57 -3.13 12.16
CA GLY A 70 -17.27 -3.18 12.87
C GLY A 70 -16.10 -3.48 11.93
N SER A 71 -16.23 -3.17 10.64
CA SER A 71 -15.18 -3.38 9.65
C SER A 71 -13.93 -2.57 9.98
N ALA A 72 -12.75 -3.16 9.79
CA ALA A 72 -11.48 -2.44 9.88
C ALA A 72 -11.32 -1.56 8.64
N THR A 73 -11.08 -0.27 8.81
CA THR A 73 -10.98 0.69 7.70
C THR A 73 -9.73 1.55 7.80
N ALA A 74 -9.19 1.96 6.66
CA ALA A 74 -8.12 2.94 6.57
C ALA A 74 -8.23 3.76 5.28
N THR A 75 -8.05 5.07 5.39
CA THR A 75 -7.89 5.94 4.24
C THR A 75 -6.43 5.93 3.80
N VAL A 76 -6.20 5.82 2.49
CA VAL A 76 -4.88 5.76 1.89
C VAL A 76 -4.76 6.74 0.73
N THR A 77 -3.58 7.33 0.54
CA THR A 77 -3.35 8.36 -0.49
C THR A 77 -2.33 7.90 -1.51
N LEU A 78 -2.65 8.08 -2.79
CA LEU A 78 -1.72 7.81 -3.87
C LEU A 78 -0.53 8.78 -3.85
N ALA A 79 0.67 8.24 -3.72
CA ALA A 79 1.94 8.96 -3.93
C ALA A 79 2.27 9.10 -5.41
N SER A 80 1.91 8.09 -6.21
CA SER A 80 2.18 8.05 -7.64
C SER A 80 0.91 7.75 -8.44
N ARG A 81 1.01 7.84 -9.78
CA ARG A 81 -0.11 7.52 -10.66
C ARG A 81 -0.50 6.06 -10.48
N LEU A 82 -1.80 5.79 -10.44
CA LEU A 82 -2.33 4.44 -10.32
C LEU A 82 -2.97 4.01 -11.63
N LEU A 83 -2.70 2.75 -12.00
CA LEU A 83 -3.22 2.14 -13.21
C LEU A 83 -3.89 0.81 -12.85
N VAL A 84 -5.20 0.81 -12.61
CA VAL A 84 -5.98 -0.41 -12.34
C VAL A 84 -6.74 -0.81 -13.59
N GLY A 85 -6.71 -2.09 -13.94
CA GLY A 85 -7.49 -2.63 -15.06
C GLY A 85 -6.87 -2.42 -16.45
N HIS A 86 -5.57 -2.13 -16.54
CA HIS A 86 -4.90 -1.92 -17.84
C HIS A 86 -4.95 -3.12 -18.81
N GLY A 87 -5.14 -4.32 -18.27
CA GLY A 87 -5.35 -5.54 -19.07
C GLY A 87 -6.77 -5.70 -19.59
N ASN A 88 -7.72 -4.86 -19.17
CA ASN A 88 -9.09 -4.95 -19.65
C ASN A 88 -9.15 -4.53 -21.13
N PRO A 89 -9.95 -5.22 -21.96
CA PRO A 89 -10.15 -4.81 -23.34
C PRO A 89 -10.74 -3.41 -23.43
N ALA A 90 -10.06 -2.50 -24.12
CA ALA A 90 -10.52 -1.13 -24.28
C ALA A 90 -10.23 -0.57 -25.69
N PRO A 91 -11.08 0.34 -26.19
CA PRO A 91 -10.85 1.13 -27.40
C PRO A 91 -9.50 1.86 -27.50
N THR A 92 -8.94 2.20 -26.34
CA THR A 92 -7.71 2.99 -26.13
C THR A 92 -6.45 2.11 -26.07
N ASP A 93 -6.58 0.79 -26.30
CA ASP A 93 -5.59 -0.27 -26.07
C ASP A 93 -5.24 -0.52 -24.59
N VAL A 94 -5.45 0.46 -23.71
CA VAL A 94 -5.17 0.37 -22.28
C VAL A 94 -6.46 0.51 -21.50
N GLY A 95 -6.86 -0.57 -20.82
CA GLY A 95 -8.06 -0.60 -20.00
C GLY A 95 -7.97 0.25 -18.74
N LEU A 96 -9.12 0.50 -18.14
CA LEU A 96 -9.25 1.19 -16.85
C LEU A 96 -10.38 0.53 -16.06
N THR A 97 -10.18 0.32 -14.77
CA THR A 97 -11.25 -0.08 -13.86
C THR A 97 -11.79 1.14 -13.12
N VAL A 98 -13.09 1.38 -13.27
CA VAL A 98 -13.85 2.39 -12.54
C VAL A 98 -15.11 1.78 -11.94
N HIS A 99 -15.66 2.43 -10.91
CA HIS A 99 -16.92 2.01 -10.32
C HIS A 99 -18.04 2.08 -11.36
N HIS A 100 -18.80 0.99 -11.52
CA HIS A 100 -19.76 0.85 -12.61
C HIS A 100 -20.85 1.92 -12.66
N THR A 101 -21.38 2.34 -11.51
CA THR A 101 -22.47 3.33 -11.41
C THR A 101 -21.99 4.78 -11.42
N TRP A 102 -20.83 5.04 -10.82
CA TRP A 102 -20.38 6.40 -10.48
C TRP A 102 -19.17 6.85 -11.30
N SER A 103 -18.54 5.94 -12.04
CA SER A 103 -17.30 6.16 -12.80
C SER A 103 -16.10 6.67 -12.02
N VAL A 104 -16.20 6.75 -10.69
CA VAL A 104 -15.05 7.08 -9.84
C VAL A 104 -14.01 5.96 -9.89
N PRO A 105 -12.72 6.26 -9.65
CA PRO A 105 -11.70 5.23 -9.50
C PRO A 105 -12.07 4.18 -8.46
N LEU A 106 -11.65 2.94 -8.71
CA LEU A 106 -11.91 1.80 -7.84
C LEU A 106 -10.69 0.89 -7.80
N ILE A 107 -10.29 0.45 -6.61
CA ILE A 107 -9.32 -0.65 -6.47
C ILE A 107 -10.10 -1.90 -6.07
N PRO A 108 -10.17 -2.94 -6.93
CA PRO A 108 -10.90 -4.16 -6.59
C PRO A 108 -10.38 -4.82 -5.31
N GLY A 109 -11.30 -5.32 -4.48
CA GLY A 109 -10.98 -6.07 -3.27
C GLY A 109 -10.20 -7.35 -3.58
N SER A 110 -10.40 -7.93 -4.76
CA SER A 110 -9.59 -9.04 -5.27
C SER A 110 -8.12 -8.65 -5.52
N ALA A 111 -7.85 -7.43 -5.98
CA ALA A 111 -6.50 -6.92 -6.15
C ALA A 111 -5.82 -6.67 -4.79
N LEU A 112 -6.56 -6.12 -3.82
CA LEU A 112 -6.07 -5.97 -2.44
C LEU A 112 -5.77 -7.33 -1.78
N LYS A 113 -6.70 -8.29 -1.92
CA LYS A 113 -6.54 -9.66 -1.43
C LYS A 113 -5.32 -10.33 -2.05
N GLY A 114 -5.15 -10.20 -3.37
CA GLY A 114 -4.02 -10.76 -4.11
C GLY A 114 -2.68 -10.15 -3.68
N LEU A 115 -2.62 -8.83 -3.50
CA LEU A 115 -1.43 -8.14 -3.02
C LEU A 115 -1.04 -8.65 -1.63
N LEU A 116 -1.98 -8.66 -0.68
CA LEU A 116 -1.69 -9.12 0.67
C LEU A 116 -1.29 -10.60 0.70
N ASN A 117 -1.97 -11.44 -0.08
CA ASN A 117 -1.65 -12.87 -0.18
C ASN A 117 -0.20 -13.07 -0.62
N HIS A 118 0.22 -12.38 -1.68
CA HIS A 118 1.58 -12.46 -2.17
C HIS A 118 2.60 -11.88 -1.18
N PHE A 119 2.28 -10.75 -0.55
CA PHE A 119 3.13 -10.12 0.46
C PHE A 119 3.39 -11.04 1.64
N ILE A 120 2.34 -11.65 2.20
CA ILE A 120 2.48 -12.56 3.34
C ILE A 120 3.33 -13.79 2.98
N ASP A 121 3.10 -14.37 1.81
CA ASP A 121 3.82 -15.57 1.37
C ASP A 121 5.33 -15.29 1.20
N VAL A 122 5.70 -14.11 0.69
CA VAL A 122 7.10 -13.72 0.50
C VAL A 122 7.77 -13.28 1.80
N VAL A 123 7.07 -12.51 2.65
CA VAL A 123 7.67 -11.89 3.85
C VAL A 123 7.72 -12.88 5.01
N TYR A 124 6.68 -13.72 5.17
CA TYR A 124 6.55 -14.61 6.32
C TYR A 124 6.58 -16.10 5.96
N GLY A 125 6.31 -16.46 4.70
CA GLY A 125 6.33 -17.84 4.24
C GLY A 125 7.72 -18.48 4.29
N PRO A 126 7.84 -19.82 4.22
CA PRO A 126 9.12 -20.51 4.25
C PRO A 126 9.86 -20.40 2.91
N ASP A 127 11.19 -20.42 2.95
CA ASP A 127 12.02 -20.30 1.73
C ASP A 127 11.92 -21.54 0.82
N GLU A 128 11.74 -22.74 1.41
CA GLU A 128 11.59 -23.99 0.67
C GLU A 128 10.13 -24.48 0.68
N LEU A 129 9.61 -24.84 -0.50
CA LEU A 129 8.21 -25.25 -0.70
C LEU A 129 7.98 -26.78 -0.74
N GLY A 130 9.02 -27.59 -0.57
CA GLY A 130 8.97 -29.05 -0.82
C GLY A 130 8.22 -29.88 0.24
N THR A 131 8.09 -29.37 1.46
CA THR A 131 7.51 -30.09 2.60
C THR A 131 6.10 -29.60 2.91
N HIS A 132 5.16 -30.49 3.26
CA HIS A 132 3.80 -30.10 3.67
C HIS A 132 3.83 -29.17 4.92
N PRO A 133 3.00 -28.11 5.00
CA PRO A 133 3.05 -27.15 6.12
C PRO A 133 2.81 -27.74 7.51
N MET A 134 2.08 -28.85 7.60
CA MET A 134 1.80 -29.57 8.85
C MET A 134 2.71 -30.78 9.07
N ALA A 135 3.77 -30.96 8.27
CA ALA A 135 4.66 -32.11 8.41
C ALA A 135 5.26 -32.18 9.83
N PRO A 136 5.32 -33.38 10.45
CA PRO A 136 5.91 -33.55 11.78
C PRO A 136 7.40 -33.21 11.86
N SER A 137 8.10 -33.19 10.72
CA SER A 137 9.52 -32.85 10.63
C SER A 137 9.81 -31.35 10.76
N LEU A 138 8.78 -30.49 10.70
CA LEU A 138 8.93 -29.05 10.87
C LEU A 138 8.81 -28.67 12.34
N ASP A 139 9.89 -28.14 12.91
CA ASP A 139 9.95 -27.55 14.25
C ASP A 139 10.57 -26.13 14.21
N GLY A 140 10.51 -25.42 15.33
CA GLY A 140 11.11 -24.08 15.48
C GLY A 140 10.63 -23.05 14.44
N GLU A 141 11.58 -22.29 13.89
CA GLU A 141 11.32 -21.22 12.91
C GLU A 141 10.68 -21.75 11.60
N PRO A 142 11.15 -22.83 10.97
CA PRO A 142 10.49 -23.41 9.79
C PRO A 142 9.01 -23.72 10.02
N ARG A 143 8.63 -24.18 11.21
CA ARG A 143 7.23 -24.44 11.57
C ARG A 143 6.40 -23.17 11.66
N GLU A 144 6.94 -22.11 12.24
CA GLU A 144 6.24 -20.81 12.31
C GLU A 144 6.02 -20.22 10.92
N ARG A 145 7.05 -20.23 10.07
CA ARG A 145 6.95 -19.71 8.69
C ARG A 145 5.97 -20.51 7.84
N ALA A 146 5.92 -21.83 8.03
CA ALA A 146 4.97 -22.70 7.33
C ALA A 146 3.50 -22.30 7.56
N ARG A 147 3.16 -21.62 8.67
CA ARG A 147 1.80 -21.14 8.96
C ARG A 147 1.33 -20.05 7.99
N PHE A 148 2.25 -19.30 7.40
CA PHE A 148 1.97 -18.21 6.47
C PHE A 148 2.00 -18.62 4.99
N ARG A 149 2.46 -19.84 4.71
CA ARG A 149 2.58 -20.33 3.33
C ARG A 149 1.22 -20.41 2.64
N GLY A 150 1.19 -19.98 1.38
CA GLY A 150 0.09 -20.23 0.46
C GLY A 150 -0.03 -21.67 -0.04
N VAL A 151 -1.00 -21.86 -0.93
CA VAL A 151 -1.27 -23.15 -1.60
C VAL A 151 -0.12 -23.49 -2.54
N THR A 152 0.43 -24.70 -2.43
CA THR A 152 1.40 -25.21 -3.40
C THR A 152 0.71 -26.02 -4.48
N TRP A 153 1.32 -26.07 -5.65
CA TRP A 153 0.80 -26.74 -6.83
C TRP A 153 1.76 -27.85 -7.27
N ASP A 154 1.24 -28.87 -7.96
CA ASP A 154 2.09 -29.85 -8.63
C ASP A 154 3.03 -29.18 -9.65
N GLU A 155 4.07 -29.87 -10.09
CA GLU A 155 5.09 -29.32 -11.01
C GLU A 155 4.47 -28.74 -12.29
N LYS A 156 3.34 -29.29 -12.74
CA LYS A 156 2.64 -28.84 -13.95
C LYS A 156 1.53 -27.81 -13.68
N ARG A 157 1.35 -27.37 -12.43
CA ARG A 157 0.33 -26.43 -11.95
C ARG A 157 -1.11 -26.79 -12.37
N ARG A 158 -1.39 -28.09 -12.45
CA ARG A 158 -2.70 -28.66 -12.80
C ARG A 158 -3.58 -28.89 -11.59
N ALA A 159 -2.99 -29.14 -10.43
CA ALA A 159 -3.74 -29.39 -9.20
C ALA A 159 -3.03 -28.84 -7.95
N PRO A 160 -3.78 -28.37 -6.92
CA PRO A 160 -3.23 -28.04 -5.61
C PRO A 160 -2.64 -29.28 -4.94
N LEU A 161 -1.36 -29.23 -4.58
CA LEU A 161 -0.66 -30.33 -3.94
C LEU A 161 -0.83 -30.25 -2.41
N TYR A 162 -0.31 -29.19 -1.80
CA TYR A 162 -0.45 -28.94 -0.36
C TYR A 162 -1.38 -27.76 -0.10
N GLY A 163 -2.22 -27.93 0.92
CA GLY A 163 -3.01 -26.84 1.48
C GLY A 163 -2.12 -25.72 2.03
N PRO A 164 -2.69 -24.52 2.25
CA PRO A 164 -1.96 -23.42 2.87
C PRO A 164 -1.77 -23.67 4.37
N GLY A 165 -0.83 -22.94 4.96
CA GLY A 165 -0.64 -22.90 6.41
C GLY A 165 -1.83 -22.31 7.16
N GLU A 166 -1.81 -22.45 8.50
CA GLU A 166 -2.91 -22.04 9.38
C GLU A 166 -3.32 -20.56 9.22
N VAL A 167 -2.36 -19.64 9.25
CA VAL A 167 -2.62 -18.19 9.16
C VAL A 167 -3.09 -17.81 7.76
N HIS A 168 -2.45 -18.34 6.72
CA HIS A 168 -2.86 -18.10 5.34
C HIS A 168 -4.29 -18.61 5.08
N ARG A 169 -4.59 -19.81 5.58
CA ARG A 169 -5.94 -20.41 5.53
C ARG A 169 -6.97 -19.50 6.22
N ALA A 170 -6.67 -19.00 7.42
CA ALA A 170 -7.58 -18.13 8.16
C ALA A 170 -7.86 -16.82 7.40
N LEU A 171 -6.87 -16.22 6.75
CA LEU A 171 -7.02 -14.96 6.03
C LEU A 171 -7.74 -15.13 4.67
N PHE A 172 -7.32 -16.12 3.88
CA PHE A 172 -7.69 -16.19 2.46
C PHE A 172 -8.61 -17.36 2.11
N GLY A 173 -8.68 -18.37 2.97
CA GLY A 173 -9.32 -19.65 2.72
C GLY A 173 -8.36 -20.66 2.08
N ALA A 174 -8.86 -21.86 1.82
CA ALA A 174 -8.11 -22.92 1.15
C ALA A 174 -8.99 -23.65 0.12
N PRO A 175 -8.45 -24.03 -1.05
CA PRO A 175 -9.10 -25.01 -1.92
C PRO A 175 -8.98 -26.42 -1.33
N ALA A 176 -9.73 -27.36 -1.90
CA ALA A 176 -9.47 -28.77 -1.66
C ALA A 176 -8.14 -29.17 -2.32
N THR A 177 -7.36 -30.01 -1.65
CA THR A 177 -6.01 -30.43 -2.09
C THR A 177 -5.84 -31.94 -2.05
N MET A 178 -4.83 -32.45 -2.76
CA MET A 178 -4.55 -33.88 -2.82
C MET A 178 -4.16 -34.48 -1.46
N THR A 179 -3.68 -33.65 -0.54
CA THR A 179 -3.23 -34.05 0.80
C THR A 179 -4.28 -33.84 1.90
N ASP A 180 -5.51 -33.44 1.53
CA ASP A 180 -6.57 -33.17 2.51
C ASP A 180 -6.96 -34.40 3.35
N ALA A 181 -6.78 -35.61 2.81
CA ALA A 181 -7.05 -36.86 3.53
C ALA A 181 -5.96 -37.22 4.56
N GLU A 182 -4.77 -36.60 4.46
CA GLU A 182 -3.60 -36.95 5.26
C GLU A 182 -3.53 -36.19 6.59
N PHE A 183 -4.25 -35.07 6.73
CA PHE A 183 -4.19 -34.20 7.90
C PHE A 183 -5.59 -33.82 8.41
N GLN A 184 -5.82 -33.94 9.72
CA GLN A 184 -7.08 -33.51 10.34
C GLN A 184 -7.27 -31.99 10.20
N GLY A 185 -8.47 -31.56 9.82
CA GLY A 185 -8.77 -30.14 9.55
C GLY A 185 -8.32 -29.64 8.17
N ALA A 186 -7.79 -30.53 7.33
CA ALA A 186 -7.55 -30.26 5.91
C ALA A 186 -8.84 -30.44 5.09
N GLY A 187 -8.93 -29.75 3.96
CA GLY A 187 -10.19 -29.52 3.25
C GLY A 187 -10.39 -28.08 2.77
N ALA A 188 -11.33 -27.89 1.86
CA ALA A 188 -11.69 -26.56 1.37
C ALA A 188 -12.32 -25.70 2.48
N THR A 189 -11.88 -24.46 2.59
CA THR A 189 -12.37 -23.48 3.58
C THR A 189 -12.55 -22.10 2.97
N ILE A 190 -13.56 -21.39 3.45
CA ILE A 190 -13.76 -19.96 3.20
C ILE A 190 -12.78 -19.17 4.08
N GLY A 191 -12.17 -18.11 3.52
CA GLY A 191 -11.35 -17.19 4.29
C GLY A 191 -12.19 -16.36 5.27
N GLY A 192 -11.62 -16.10 6.45
CA GLY A 192 -12.26 -15.34 7.53
C GLY A 192 -12.25 -13.82 7.34
N VAL A 193 -11.61 -13.31 6.28
CA VAL A 193 -11.53 -11.88 5.96
C VAL A 193 -12.15 -11.61 4.58
N VAL A 194 -13.11 -10.68 4.55
CA VAL A 194 -13.71 -10.13 3.34
C VAL A 194 -12.95 -8.86 2.97
N PHE A 195 -12.43 -8.82 1.74
CA PHE A 195 -11.75 -7.66 1.16
C PHE A 195 -12.74 -6.91 0.29
N HIS A 196 -13.21 -5.76 0.77
CA HIS A 196 -14.08 -4.89 -0.01
C HIS A 196 -13.29 -4.13 -1.07
N ASP A 197 -13.98 -3.65 -2.10
CA ASP A 197 -13.36 -2.74 -3.06
C ASP A 197 -12.97 -1.43 -2.36
N ALA A 198 -11.76 -0.93 -2.62
CA ALA A 198 -11.34 0.37 -2.11
C ALA A 198 -12.03 1.47 -2.90
N LEU A 199 -12.89 2.24 -2.23
CA LEU A 199 -13.68 3.30 -2.85
C LEU A 199 -12.94 4.63 -2.83
N PHE A 200 -13.05 5.40 -3.91
CA PHE A 200 -12.58 6.79 -3.99
C PHE A 200 -13.16 7.64 -2.85
N VAL A 201 -12.35 8.47 -2.20
CA VAL A 201 -12.83 9.40 -1.16
C VAL A 201 -13.27 10.72 -1.82
N PRO A 202 -14.55 11.14 -1.68
CA PRO A 202 -15.04 12.42 -2.20
C PRO A 202 -14.21 13.61 -1.74
N GLY A 203 -14.04 14.61 -2.59
CA GLY A 203 -13.23 15.80 -2.34
C GLY A 203 -11.72 15.58 -2.52
N SER A 204 -11.25 14.33 -2.53
CA SER A 204 -9.83 14.05 -2.78
C SER A 204 -9.47 14.41 -4.22
N ALA A 205 -8.24 14.90 -4.42
CA ALA A 205 -7.77 15.32 -5.73
C ALA A 205 -8.68 16.38 -6.42
N GLY A 206 -9.45 17.16 -5.65
CA GLY A 206 -10.39 18.15 -6.17
C GLY A 206 -11.52 17.55 -7.03
N ASP A 207 -11.90 16.30 -6.75
CA ASP A 207 -12.91 15.51 -7.48
C ASP A 207 -12.61 15.28 -8.97
N GLN A 208 -11.37 15.52 -9.41
CA GLN A 208 -10.90 15.23 -10.77
C GLN A 208 -9.79 14.18 -10.72
N PRO A 209 -10.09 12.90 -10.43
CA PRO A 209 -9.06 11.94 -10.07
C PRO A 209 -8.24 11.42 -11.26
N PHE A 210 -8.59 11.76 -12.50
CA PHE A 210 -7.97 11.19 -13.69
C PHE A 210 -6.94 12.11 -14.36
N ALA A 211 -5.96 11.50 -15.03
CA ALA A 211 -4.95 12.20 -15.82
C ALA A 211 -4.52 11.36 -17.04
N GLU A 212 -4.19 12.02 -18.15
CA GLU A 212 -3.54 11.37 -19.30
C GLU A 212 -2.07 11.07 -18.95
N ASP A 213 -1.61 9.88 -19.35
CA ASP A 213 -0.21 9.48 -19.38
C ASP A 213 0.17 8.93 -20.75
N VAL A 214 1.48 8.80 -21.01
CA VAL A 214 2.02 8.30 -22.27
C VAL A 214 3.06 7.22 -22.00
N LEU A 215 2.93 6.10 -22.70
CA LEU A 215 3.97 5.07 -22.77
C LEU A 215 4.55 5.06 -24.19
N THR A 216 5.85 5.29 -24.32
CA THR A 216 6.53 5.20 -25.60
C THR A 216 7.23 3.84 -25.73
N VAL A 217 6.76 3.01 -26.66
CA VAL A 217 7.42 1.74 -27.00
C VAL A 217 8.34 1.99 -28.19
N HIS A 218 9.62 1.65 -28.05
CA HIS A 218 10.60 1.81 -29.13
C HIS A 218 10.63 0.59 -30.06
N GLN A 219 10.68 -0.64 -29.53
CA GLN A 219 10.90 -1.85 -30.34
C GLN A 219 9.61 -2.62 -30.65
N LYS A 220 8.57 -1.93 -31.13
CA LYS A 220 7.24 -2.55 -31.33
C LYS A 220 7.27 -3.73 -32.32
N ALA A 221 8.00 -3.59 -33.43
CA ALA A 221 8.08 -4.63 -34.47
C ALA A 221 8.72 -5.93 -33.95
N TYR A 222 9.75 -5.81 -33.11
CA TYR A 222 10.38 -6.94 -32.42
C TYR A 222 9.38 -7.66 -31.51
N TYR A 223 8.63 -6.92 -30.68
CA TYR A 223 7.66 -7.49 -29.76
C TYR A 223 6.48 -8.17 -30.47
N ASP A 224 5.96 -7.57 -31.54
CA ASP A 224 4.84 -8.12 -32.32
C ASP A 224 5.21 -9.41 -33.05
N ASP A 225 6.44 -9.52 -33.55
CA ASP A 225 6.95 -10.74 -34.22
C ASP A 225 7.48 -11.78 -33.22
N HIS A 226 7.45 -11.47 -31.91
CA HIS A 226 8.02 -12.28 -30.83
C HIS A 226 9.49 -12.67 -31.08
N GLY A 227 10.26 -11.76 -31.69
CA GLY A 227 11.68 -11.96 -31.98
C GLY A 227 11.99 -13.13 -32.92
N ARG A 228 11.05 -13.57 -33.76
CA ARG A 228 11.24 -14.73 -34.66
C ARG A 228 12.09 -14.39 -35.88
N ARG A 229 11.89 -13.20 -36.44
CA ARG A 229 12.46 -12.72 -37.71
C ARG A 229 12.99 -11.30 -37.59
N ILE A 230 12.32 -10.46 -36.82
CA ILE A 230 12.73 -9.07 -36.61
C ILE A 230 13.56 -9.01 -35.33
N GLY A 231 14.80 -8.52 -35.43
CA GLY A 231 15.67 -8.26 -34.27
C GLY A 231 15.36 -6.90 -33.64
N PRO A 232 15.71 -6.69 -32.36
CA PRO A 232 15.56 -5.40 -31.73
C PRO A 232 16.49 -4.38 -32.39
N SER A 233 15.99 -3.17 -32.66
CA SER A 233 16.74 -2.10 -33.31
C SER A 233 16.56 -0.79 -32.53
N ASP A 234 17.68 -0.11 -32.28
CA ASP A 234 17.67 1.21 -31.62
C ASP A 234 17.25 2.34 -32.57
N TYR A 235 17.10 2.05 -33.87
CA TYR A 235 16.64 2.97 -34.90
C TYR A 235 15.12 2.91 -35.12
N ASP A 236 14.39 2.10 -34.35
CA ASP A 236 12.95 2.02 -34.47
C ASP A 236 12.28 3.31 -33.98
N ASP A 237 11.28 3.78 -34.74
CA ASP A 237 10.54 4.98 -34.39
C ASP A 237 9.82 4.82 -33.04
N PRO A 238 9.85 5.84 -32.15
CA PRO A 238 9.07 5.81 -30.92
C PRO A 238 7.57 5.74 -31.24
N ASN A 239 6.84 4.84 -30.57
CA ASN A 239 5.40 4.74 -30.67
C ASN A 239 4.71 5.17 -29.35
N PRO A 240 4.32 6.46 -29.20
CA PRO A 240 3.63 6.95 -28.03
C PRO A 240 2.21 6.42 -27.95
N VAL A 241 1.89 5.75 -26.84
CA VAL A 241 0.56 5.23 -26.52
C VAL A 241 0.03 6.01 -25.32
N SER A 242 -0.88 6.95 -25.56
CA SER A 242 -1.58 7.65 -24.48
C SER A 242 -2.61 6.76 -23.81
N PHE A 243 -2.76 6.88 -22.49
CA PHE A 243 -3.77 6.19 -21.69
C PHE A 243 -4.20 7.01 -20.47
N LEU A 244 -5.30 6.57 -19.82
CA LEU A 244 -5.81 7.19 -18.60
C LEU A 244 -5.22 6.56 -17.36
N THR A 245 -4.93 7.39 -16.36
CA THR A 245 -4.43 7.00 -15.04
C THR A 245 -5.19 7.74 -13.95
N VAL A 246 -5.10 7.25 -12.72
CA VAL A 246 -5.55 7.98 -11.53
C VAL A 246 -4.38 8.78 -10.98
N LYS A 247 -4.59 10.07 -10.68
CA LYS A 247 -3.53 11.00 -10.29
C LYS A 247 -3.10 10.84 -8.82
N PRO A 248 -1.85 11.20 -8.50
CA PRO A 248 -1.39 11.33 -7.11
C PRO A 248 -2.28 12.30 -6.30
N GLY A 249 -2.35 12.09 -4.98
CA GLY A 249 -3.23 12.85 -4.08
C GLY A 249 -4.70 12.40 -4.09
N THR A 250 -5.05 11.43 -4.93
CA THR A 250 -6.34 10.72 -4.84
C THR A 250 -6.33 9.79 -3.63
N GLN A 251 -7.41 9.83 -2.84
CA GLN A 251 -7.58 8.99 -1.67
C GLN A 251 -8.54 7.83 -1.93
N PHE A 252 -8.28 6.71 -1.27
CA PHE A 252 -9.15 5.54 -1.26
C PHE A 252 -9.45 5.10 0.17
N LEU A 253 -10.68 4.68 0.44
CA LEU A 253 -11.06 4.00 1.67
C LEU A 253 -10.90 2.49 1.48
N VAL A 254 -9.92 1.90 2.16
CA VAL A 254 -9.74 0.46 2.25
C VAL A 254 -10.57 -0.07 3.42
N ALA A 255 -11.28 -1.18 3.21
CA ALA A 255 -12.15 -1.77 4.22
C ALA A 255 -12.08 -3.30 4.22
N LEU A 256 -11.97 -3.90 5.41
CA LEU A 256 -11.97 -5.35 5.64
C LEU A 256 -13.04 -5.73 6.69
N SER A 257 -13.87 -6.71 6.37
CA SER A 257 -14.85 -7.30 7.32
C SER A 257 -14.43 -8.70 7.74
N GLY A 258 -14.78 -9.09 8.97
CA GLY A 258 -14.40 -10.39 9.54
C GLY A 258 -14.15 -10.27 11.04
N GLN A 259 -13.54 -11.30 11.63
CA GLN A 259 -13.19 -11.25 13.05
C GLN A 259 -12.11 -10.17 13.30
N PRO A 260 -12.25 -9.34 14.37
CA PRO A 260 -11.37 -8.20 14.61
C PRO A 260 -9.88 -8.51 14.66
N GLU A 261 -9.49 -9.66 15.21
CA GLU A 261 -8.10 -10.09 15.30
C GLU A 261 -7.48 -10.28 13.90
N TRP A 262 -8.22 -10.91 12.99
CA TRP A 262 -7.78 -11.17 11.61
C TRP A 262 -7.85 -9.92 10.74
N THR A 263 -8.89 -9.09 10.88
CA THR A 263 -9.00 -7.85 10.08
C THR A 263 -7.97 -6.81 10.51
N ALA A 264 -7.65 -6.70 11.81
CA ALA A 264 -6.59 -5.81 12.29
C ALA A 264 -5.21 -6.25 11.79
N PHE A 265 -4.91 -7.55 11.85
CA PHE A 265 -3.68 -8.10 11.27
C PHE A 265 -3.63 -7.83 9.76
N ALA A 266 -4.66 -8.25 9.02
CA ALA A 266 -4.71 -8.11 7.57
C ALA A 266 -4.61 -6.65 7.10
N LEU A 267 -5.28 -5.72 7.78
CA LEU A 267 -5.23 -4.31 7.40
C LEU A 267 -3.85 -3.72 7.61
N ARG A 268 -3.18 -4.03 8.74
CA ARG A 268 -1.81 -3.56 9.00
C ARG A 268 -0.87 -4.01 7.89
N GLU A 269 -0.80 -5.32 7.65
CA GLU A 269 0.08 -5.91 6.63
C GLU A 269 -0.27 -5.42 5.21
N LEU A 270 -1.55 -5.23 4.91
CA LEU A 270 -2.00 -4.71 3.61
C LEU A 270 -1.50 -3.29 3.40
N LEU A 271 -1.57 -2.45 4.42
CA LEU A 271 -1.06 -1.08 4.33
C LEU A 271 0.46 -1.03 4.15
N ASP A 272 1.21 -1.97 4.74
CA ASP A 272 2.66 -2.09 4.53
C ASP A 272 2.95 -2.56 3.09
N ALA A 273 2.22 -3.56 2.60
CA ALA A 273 2.32 -4.03 1.21
C ALA A 273 2.00 -2.91 0.19
N LEU A 274 0.95 -2.11 0.44
CA LEU A 274 0.58 -0.98 -0.42
C LEU A 274 1.66 0.12 -0.43
N ALA A 275 2.35 0.32 0.70
CA ALA A 275 3.42 1.31 0.80
C ALA A 275 4.70 0.86 0.09
N GLU A 276 5.12 -0.39 0.29
CA GLU A 276 6.39 -0.88 -0.23
C GLU A 276 6.29 -1.35 -1.68
N TRP A 277 5.26 -2.14 -2.01
CA TRP A 277 5.16 -2.81 -3.30
C TRP A 277 4.25 -2.05 -4.27
N GLY A 278 3.24 -1.36 -3.73
CA GLY A 278 2.20 -0.70 -4.50
C GLY A 278 1.19 -1.66 -5.13
N ILE A 279 0.21 -1.11 -5.84
CA ILE A 279 -0.90 -1.88 -6.43
C ILE A 279 -1.22 -1.46 -7.86
N GLY A 280 -1.78 -2.38 -8.64
CA GLY A 280 -2.16 -2.15 -10.03
C GLY A 280 -1.06 -2.50 -11.02
N GLY A 281 -1.16 -1.97 -12.23
CA GLY A 281 -0.21 -2.17 -13.31
C GLY A 281 1.05 -1.35 -13.15
N LYS A 282 2.15 -1.86 -13.70
CA LYS A 282 3.45 -1.16 -13.81
C LYS A 282 4.04 -0.69 -12.48
N THR A 283 3.83 -1.44 -11.40
CA THR A 283 4.42 -1.17 -10.08
C THR A 283 5.96 -1.15 -10.10
N ALA A 284 6.60 -1.92 -10.98
CA ALA A 284 8.05 -1.87 -11.20
C ALA A 284 8.54 -0.53 -11.78
N ALA A 285 7.69 0.19 -12.52
CA ALA A 285 7.96 1.53 -13.03
C ALA A 285 7.50 2.64 -12.06
N GLY A 286 7.15 2.29 -10.81
CA GLY A 286 6.78 3.24 -9.76
C GLY A 286 5.29 3.61 -9.70
N TYR A 287 4.42 2.97 -10.49
CA TYR A 287 2.97 3.20 -10.41
C TYR A 287 2.36 2.59 -9.14
N GLY A 288 1.24 3.16 -8.71
CA GLY A 288 0.39 2.63 -7.65
C GLY A 288 1.03 2.64 -6.26
N ARG A 289 2.01 3.51 -6.02
CA ARG A 289 2.59 3.71 -4.70
C ARG A 289 1.61 4.46 -3.83
N ILE A 290 1.42 3.97 -2.61
CA ILE A 290 0.51 4.53 -1.64
C ILE A 290 1.31 5.01 -0.43
N VAL A 291 0.93 6.16 0.10
CA VAL A 291 1.42 6.63 1.39
C VAL A 291 0.32 6.38 2.40
N ARG A 292 0.68 5.83 3.56
CA ARG A 292 -0.20 5.83 4.73
C ARG A 292 -0.51 7.28 5.06
N GLU A 293 -1.76 7.70 4.90
CA GLU A 293 -2.19 8.92 5.56
C GLU A 293 -2.14 8.66 7.06
N ARG A 294 -1.19 9.31 7.72
CA ARG A 294 -1.39 9.67 9.11
C ARG A 294 -2.64 10.58 9.11
N PRO A 295 -3.63 10.38 10.00
CA PRO A 295 -4.83 11.22 10.02
C PRO A 295 -4.41 12.69 9.95
N PRO A 296 -5.17 13.54 9.22
CA PRO A 296 -4.77 14.92 8.97
C PRO A 296 -4.40 15.53 10.32
N ALA A 297 -3.17 16.01 10.41
CA ALA A 297 -2.79 16.86 11.53
C ALA A 297 -3.87 17.94 11.63
N PRO A 298 -4.42 18.21 12.83
CA PRO A 298 -5.42 19.25 13.00
C PRO A 298 -4.91 20.52 12.28
N ALA A 299 -5.79 21.06 11.43
CA ALA A 299 -5.52 22.15 10.49
C ALA A 299 -4.47 23.11 11.04
N ALA A 300 -3.37 23.28 10.29
CA ALA A 300 -2.22 24.17 10.55
C ALA A 300 -2.44 25.19 11.68
N GLY A 301 -2.40 24.69 12.92
CA GLY A 301 -2.44 25.47 14.13
C GLY A 301 -1.06 25.30 14.72
N LYS A 302 -0.18 26.26 14.42
CA LYS A 302 1.17 26.47 15.00
C LYS A 302 1.84 25.18 15.50
N ALA A 303 2.75 24.64 14.67
CA ALA A 303 3.75 23.62 15.00
C ALA A 303 3.84 23.29 16.51
N ALA A 304 3.08 22.30 16.96
CA ALA A 304 3.28 21.72 18.28
C ALA A 304 4.53 20.84 18.17
N LYS A 305 5.61 21.28 18.83
CA LYS A 305 6.85 20.53 19.00
C LYS A 305 6.53 19.11 19.45
N VAL A 306 6.99 18.12 18.69
CA VAL A 306 7.17 16.77 19.22
C VAL A 306 8.03 16.93 20.46
N ALA A 307 7.53 16.52 21.63
CA ALA A 307 8.32 16.52 22.85
C ALA A 307 9.57 15.67 22.57
N PRO A 308 10.80 16.19 22.78
CA PRO A 308 11.99 15.41 22.47
C PRO A 308 12.00 14.13 23.31
N MET A 309 12.59 13.05 22.78
CA MET A 309 12.82 11.85 23.59
C MET A 309 13.61 12.25 24.85
N PRO A 310 13.39 11.63 26.02
CA PRO A 310 14.04 12.03 27.28
C PRO A 310 15.57 12.20 27.20
N ALA A 311 16.22 11.46 26.29
CA ALA A 311 17.65 11.62 26.01
C ALA A 311 18.00 12.95 25.31
N GLU A 312 17.25 13.33 24.28
CA GLU A 312 17.45 14.60 23.57
C GLU A 312 17.10 15.80 24.47
N GLU A 313 16.06 15.67 25.30
CA GLU A 313 15.72 16.68 26.31
C GLU A 313 16.84 16.88 27.31
N PHE A 314 17.42 15.79 27.83
CA PHE A 314 18.54 15.89 28.75
C PHE A 314 19.77 16.54 28.10
N LEU A 315 20.10 16.16 26.86
CA LEU A 315 21.25 16.73 26.15
C LEU A 315 21.06 18.23 25.88
N ALA A 316 19.87 18.63 25.43
CA ALA A 316 19.54 20.04 25.22
C ALA A 316 19.51 20.82 26.55
N TRP A 317 18.98 20.22 27.62
CA TRP A 317 19.03 20.80 28.96
C TRP A 317 20.47 20.97 29.45
N LEU A 318 21.32 19.96 29.27
CA LEU A 318 22.71 20.01 29.71
C LEU A 318 23.45 21.13 28.96
N GLU A 319 23.31 21.21 27.64
CA GLU A 319 23.90 22.27 26.80
C GLU A 319 23.47 23.68 27.24
N GLN A 320 22.19 23.87 27.57
CA GLN A 320 21.68 25.16 28.05
C GLN A 320 22.15 25.51 29.46
N ASN A 321 22.58 24.52 30.25
CA ASN A 321 22.94 24.69 31.65
C ASN A 321 24.43 24.41 31.94
N GLU A 322 25.29 24.25 30.94
CA GLU A 322 26.72 23.96 31.12
C GLU A 322 27.46 25.01 31.97
N GLN A 323 26.93 26.24 32.02
CA GLN A 323 27.49 27.35 32.80
C GLN A 323 27.16 27.28 34.30
N ARG A 324 26.27 26.37 34.72
CA ARG A 324 25.91 26.20 36.14
C ARG A 324 27.04 25.51 36.92
N PRO A 325 27.09 25.69 38.26
CA PRO A 325 28.00 24.93 39.10
C PRO A 325 27.84 23.42 38.90
N GLN A 326 28.94 22.71 38.66
CA GLN A 326 28.90 21.27 38.35
C GLN A 326 28.22 20.42 39.42
N ARG A 327 28.21 20.87 40.68
CA ARG A 327 27.51 20.20 41.78
C ARG A 327 25.99 20.26 41.61
N GLU A 328 25.45 21.39 41.16
CA GLU A 328 24.01 21.55 40.89
C GLU A 328 23.58 20.72 39.68
N LEU A 329 24.43 20.63 38.65
CA LEU A 329 24.19 19.75 37.50
C LEU A 329 24.11 18.27 37.92
N LEU A 330 24.97 17.84 38.84
CA LEU A 330 24.96 16.47 39.36
C LEU A 330 23.70 16.16 40.18
N GLU A 331 23.29 17.10 41.03
CA GLU A 331 22.09 16.96 41.86
C GLU A 331 20.81 16.98 41.02
N ALA A 332 20.73 17.85 40.01
CA ALA A 332 19.62 17.89 39.06
C ALA A 332 19.54 16.60 38.24
N PHE A 333 20.68 16.06 37.78
CA PHE A 333 20.69 14.77 37.10
C PHE A 333 20.13 13.65 37.99
N ARG A 334 20.60 13.57 39.24
CA ARG A 334 20.17 12.57 40.22
C ARG A 334 18.67 12.62 40.51
N ARG A 335 18.11 13.81 40.72
CA ARG A 335 16.73 13.98 41.20
C ARG A 335 15.70 14.04 40.09
N GLU A 336 16.03 14.68 38.97
CA GLU A 336 15.05 15.04 37.95
C GLU A 336 15.18 14.17 36.70
N TRP A 337 16.40 13.81 36.32
CA TRP A 337 16.65 13.16 35.02
C TRP A 337 16.77 11.64 35.12
N MET A 338 17.34 11.09 36.20
CA MET A 338 17.42 9.64 36.37
C MET A 338 16.06 8.94 36.24
N PRO A 339 14.98 9.37 36.95
CA PRO A 339 13.66 8.73 36.82
C PRO A 339 13.05 8.90 35.42
N ARG A 340 13.30 10.04 34.76
CA ARG A 340 12.79 10.33 33.41
C ARG A 340 13.49 9.51 32.32
N CYS A 341 14.67 9.01 32.61
CA CYS A 341 15.51 8.28 31.66
C CYS A 341 15.59 6.76 31.95
N GLU A 342 14.84 6.25 32.95
CA GLU A 342 14.78 4.83 33.33
C GLU A 342 14.23 3.89 32.25
N GLY A 343 13.47 4.40 31.27
CA GLY A 343 12.93 3.62 30.15
C GLY A 343 13.81 3.61 28.89
N LEU A 344 14.94 4.32 28.89
CA LEU A 344 15.77 4.47 27.70
C LEU A 344 16.57 3.20 27.38
N ALA A 345 16.88 3.00 26.09
CA ALA A 345 17.77 1.93 25.65
C ALA A 345 19.19 2.10 26.24
N ALA A 346 19.92 0.99 26.39
CA ALA A 346 21.27 1.00 26.97
C ALA A 346 22.27 1.87 26.19
N SER A 347 22.09 2.03 24.88
CA SER A 347 22.88 2.93 24.03
C SER A 347 22.70 4.40 24.43
N ASP A 348 21.47 4.82 24.71
CA ASP A 348 21.13 6.22 24.99
C ASP A 348 21.56 6.61 26.40
N ARG A 349 21.39 5.70 27.38
CA ARG A 349 21.92 5.92 28.74
C ARG A 349 23.43 6.06 28.74
N LYS A 350 24.15 5.27 27.93
CA LYS A 350 25.61 5.40 27.75
C LYS A 350 25.99 6.76 27.12
N ALA A 351 25.22 7.24 26.16
CA ALA A 351 25.45 8.55 25.54
C ALA A 351 25.27 9.70 26.55
N ILE A 352 24.19 9.66 27.35
CA ILE A 352 23.92 10.59 28.46
C ILE A 352 25.08 10.57 29.47
N GLY A 353 25.48 9.37 29.92
CA GLY A 353 26.58 9.22 30.88
C GLY A 353 27.90 9.78 30.37
N SER A 354 28.22 9.56 29.09
CA SER A 354 29.42 10.13 28.45
C SER A 354 29.39 11.66 28.44
N ARG A 355 28.24 12.26 28.11
CA ARG A 355 28.06 13.71 28.09
C ARG A 355 28.11 14.32 29.50
N LEU A 356 27.50 13.68 30.49
CA LEU A 356 27.58 14.11 31.89
C LEU A 356 29.02 14.04 32.44
N LYS A 357 29.80 13.00 32.07
CA LYS A 357 31.23 12.91 32.39
C LYS A 357 32.05 14.07 31.84
N ARG A 358 31.69 14.55 30.65
CA ARG A 358 32.36 15.71 30.03
C ARG A 358 32.00 17.03 30.72
N ALA A 359 30.74 17.20 31.12
CA ALA A 359 30.26 18.41 31.78
C ALA A 359 30.73 18.53 33.25
N ILE A 360 30.80 17.41 33.98
CA ILE A 360 31.23 17.37 35.38
C ILE A 360 32.65 16.81 35.44
N ASN A 361 33.65 17.69 35.34
CA ASN A 361 35.08 17.32 35.27
C ASN A 361 35.90 17.79 36.49
N SER A 362 35.26 18.36 37.51
CA SER A 362 35.89 18.79 38.75
C SER A 362 36.45 17.61 39.56
N LYS A 363 37.74 17.70 39.94
CA LYS A 363 38.43 16.68 40.75
C LYS A 363 37.72 16.34 42.06
N LYS A 364 36.91 17.25 42.60
CA LYS A 364 36.15 17.04 43.85
C LYS A 364 34.83 16.29 43.65
N LEU A 365 34.31 16.18 42.43
CA LEU A 365 32.98 15.62 42.11
C LEU A 365 33.05 14.37 41.22
N ILE A 366 34.23 14.02 40.70
CA ILE A 366 34.42 12.84 39.82
C ILE A 366 33.99 11.54 40.52
N GLY A 367 34.35 11.36 41.80
CA GLY A 367 33.99 10.15 42.56
C GLY A 367 32.48 9.99 42.69
N ASP A 368 31.79 11.05 43.12
CA ASP A 368 30.33 11.04 43.29
C ASP A 368 29.58 10.86 41.97
N ARG A 369 30.08 11.48 40.89
CA ARG A 369 29.54 11.33 39.54
C ARG A 369 29.68 9.90 39.03
N ASP A 370 30.86 9.30 39.17
CA ASP A 370 31.11 7.96 38.63
C ASP A 370 30.39 6.87 39.44
N ALA A 371 30.27 7.04 40.76
CA ALA A 371 29.43 6.19 41.59
C ALA A 371 27.95 6.26 41.18
N LEU A 372 27.44 7.48 40.94
CA LEU A 372 26.05 7.68 40.49
C LEU A 372 25.79 7.05 39.11
N LEU A 373 26.70 7.24 38.15
CA LEU A 373 26.56 6.64 36.83
C LEU A 373 26.72 5.13 36.86
N ALA A 374 27.55 4.57 37.75
CA ALA A 374 27.67 3.13 37.92
C ALA A 374 26.38 2.51 38.49
N GLU A 375 25.74 3.18 39.45
CA GLU A 375 24.44 2.77 39.99
C GLU A 375 23.33 2.83 38.94
N TRP A 376 23.33 3.86 38.09
CA TRP A 376 22.28 4.09 37.10
C TRP A 376 22.42 3.29 35.79
N LEU A 377 23.65 2.90 35.43
CA LEU A 377 23.95 2.15 34.21
C LEU A 377 24.06 0.62 34.43
N ALA A 378 24.05 0.17 35.70
CA ALA A 378 23.88 -1.23 36.07
C ALA A 378 22.43 -1.68 35.80
#